data_AF-B9X9W5-F1
#
_entry.id   AF-B9X9W5-F1
#
_cell.length_a   1.000
_cell.length_b   1.000
_cell.length_c   1.000
_cell.angle_alpha   90.00
_cell.angle_beta   90.00
_cell.angle_gamma   90.00
#
_symmetry.space_group_name_H-M   'P 1'
#
loop_
_entity.id
_entity.type
_entity.pdbx_description
1 polymer ?
#
loop_
_entity_poly.entity_id
_entity_poly.type
_entity_poly.pdbx_seq_one_letter_code
_entity_poly.pdbx_strand_id
1 'polypeptide(L)'
;MNIQSKHSLTTEETTTLSECEAVIEEGMKTFVEVGSAVLTISDRRLYRATHSTFEDYIQDKWDMTARRAYQLCEAAEVVMKLENVKHASQIENARQAEALAKAPEEKRDEVLEKAIQTAPEGKLTSKHISETIIAVTSRTESISEQTEHGEAQAALGSKEIPPSSTLQSTIRKLNKIIDQALITFNTPQDLKKLWEEMDALSRKLQHPVVDV
;
A
#
# COMPACT_ATOMS: atom_id res chain seq x y z
N MET A 1 35.81 2.83 35.41
CA MET A 1 34.86 2.34 34.38
C MET A 1 33.50 2.93 34.70
N ASN A 2 33.00 3.80 33.83
CA ASN A 2 31.84 4.66 34.11
C ASN A 2 30.54 3.97 33.63
N ILE A 3 29.76 3.41 34.54
CA ILE A 3 28.56 2.60 34.25
C ILE A 3 27.30 3.48 34.01
N GLN A 4 27.42 4.81 34.00
CA GLN A 4 26.28 5.72 33.80
C GLN A 4 25.87 5.96 32.33
N SER A 5 26.61 5.42 31.35
CA SER A 5 26.43 5.77 29.92
C SER A 5 25.31 5.01 29.17
N LYS A 6 24.71 3.95 29.73
CA LYS A 6 23.81 3.09 28.95
C LYS A 6 22.37 3.62 28.81
N HIS A 7 22.00 4.64 29.59
CA HIS A 7 20.61 5.13 29.69
C HIS A 7 20.45 6.63 29.38
N SER A 8 21.51 7.42 29.29
CA SER A 8 21.41 8.84 28.98
C SER A 8 21.08 9.11 27.50
N LEU A 9 20.20 10.08 27.24
CA LEU A 9 19.97 10.63 25.90
C LEU A 9 21.04 11.66 25.56
N THR A 10 21.38 11.77 24.27
CA THR A 10 22.10 12.92 23.73
C THR A 10 21.23 14.17 23.72
N THR A 11 21.83 15.35 23.51
CA THR A 11 21.07 16.60 23.34
C THR A 11 20.07 16.51 22.20
N GLU A 12 20.49 15.94 21.06
CA GLU A 12 19.62 15.76 19.89
C GLU A 12 18.43 14.85 20.21
N GLU A 13 18.68 13.71 20.86
CA GLU A 13 17.60 12.78 21.25
C GLU A 13 16.65 13.38 22.28
N THR A 14 17.16 14.23 23.17
CA THR A 14 16.33 14.95 24.15
C THR A 14 15.43 15.96 23.45
N THR A 15 15.95 16.68 22.46
CA THR A 15 15.16 17.58 21.61
C THR A 15 14.09 16.80 20.84
N THR A 16 14.47 15.72 20.15
CA THR A 16 13.50 14.86 19.43
C THR A 16 12.43 14.33 20.37
N LEU A 17 12.80 13.86 21.57
CA LEU A 17 11.83 13.38 22.55
C LEU A 17 10.84 14.49 22.88
N SER A 18 11.32 15.69 23.25
CA SER A 18 10.46 16.82 23.57
C SER A 18 9.52 17.22 22.43
N GLU A 19 9.97 17.16 21.17
CA GLU A 19 9.14 17.42 19.99
C GLU A 19 8.05 16.36 19.84
N CYS A 20 8.40 15.08 19.99
CA CYS A 20 7.43 13.99 19.93
C CYS A 20 6.41 14.07 21.07
N GLU A 21 6.85 14.37 22.29
CA GLU A 21 5.98 14.54 23.46
C GLU A 21 5.02 15.71 23.24
N ALA A 22 5.47 16.84 22.67
CA ALA A 22 4.60 17.96 22.32
C ALA A 22 3.52 17.57 21.29
N VAL A 23 3.86 16.78 20.28
CA VAL A 23 2.90 16.27 19.29
C VAL A 23 1.84 15.38 19.95
N ILE A 24 2.24 14.51 20.88
CA ILE A 24 1.32 13.62 21.59
C ILE A 24 0.41 14.42 22.54
N GLU A 25 0.97 15.40 23.26
CA GLU A 25 0.23 16.26 24.20
C GLU A 25 -0.77 17.18 23.49
N GLU A 26 -0.38 17.77 22.35
CA GLU A 26 -1.29 18.60 21.56
C GLU A 26 -2.54 17.81 21.14
N GLY A 27 -2.43 16.50 20.90
CA GLY A 27 -3.56 15.59 20.67
C GLY A 27 -4.50 15.94 19.50
N MET A 28 -4.18 16.99 18.73
CA MET A 28 -5.18 17.78 18.00
C MET A 28 -5.07 17.73 16.48
N LYS A 29 -4.15 16.97 15.88
CA LYS A 29 -3.93 17.10 14.42
C LYS A 29 -4.21 15.85 13.59
N THR A 30 -3.91 14.63 14.03
CA THR A 30 -4.52 13.37 13.53
C THR A 30 -3.94 12.17 14.32
N PHE A 31 -4.58 10.99 14.25
CA PHE A 31 -3.99 9.76 14.79
C PHE A 31 -2.66 9.39 14.09
N VAL A 32 -2.43 9.88 12.86
CA VAL A 32 -1.21 9.62 12.08
C VAL A 32 -0.02 10.32 12.75
N GLU A 33 -0.14 11.61 13.05
CA GLU A 33 0.94 12.37 13.70
C GLU A 33 1.30 11.81 15.08
N VAL A 34 0.28 11.52 15.89
CA VAL A 34 0.48 10.89 17.21
C VAL A 34 1.14 9.52 17.04
N GLY A 35 0.66 8.69 16.12
CA GLY A 35 1.25 7.38 15.84
C GLY A 35 2.71 7.46 15.38
N SER A 36 3.04 8.42 14.50
CA SER A 36 4.42 8.66 14.04
C SER A 36 5.35 9.14 15.15
N ALA A 37 4.87 10.01 16.05
CA ALA A 37 5.64 10.45 17.21
C ALA A 37 5.91 9.30 18.18
N VAL A 38 4.87 8.51 18.49
CA VAL A 38 4.97 7.31 19.33
C VAL A 38 5.92 6.27 18.71
N LEU A 39 5.86 6.06 17.40
CA LEU A 39 6.78 5.19 16.66
C LEU A 39 8.22 5.69 16.76
N THR A 40 8.45 7.00 16.58
CA THR A 40 9.78 7.61 16.69
C THR A 40 10.38 7.39 18.09
N ILE A 41 9.59 7.57 19.14
CA ILE A 41 10.01 7.33 20.52
C ILE A 41 10.39 5.86 20.74
N SER A 42 9.60 4.94 20.21
CA SER A 42 9.84 3.48 20.26
C SER A 42 11.14 3.10 19.54
N ASP A 43 11.25 3.43 18.26
CA ASP A 43 12.33 2.98 17.37
C ASP A 43 13.68 3.51 17.79
N ARG A 44 13.73 4.78 18.21
CA ARG A 44 14.96 5.42 18.71
C ARG A 44 15.19 5.17 20.20
N ARG A 45 14.29 4.43 20.86
CA ARG A 45 14.33 4.14 22.31
C ARG A 45 14.54 5.40 23.14
N LEU A 46 13.80 6.47 22.84
CA LEU A 46 13.96 7.78 23.50
C LEU A 46 13.49 7.74 24.95
N TYR A 47 12.65 6.77 25.32
CA TYR A 47 12.16 6.55 26.68
C TYR A 47 13.24 6.03 27.66
N ARG A 48 14.39 5.54 27.16
CA ARG A 48 15.37 4.75 27.94
C ARG A 48 16.04 5.50 29.10
N ALA A 49 15.94 6.83 29.14
CA ALA A 49 16.49 7.65 30.21
C ALA A 49 15.63 7.65 31.48
N THR A 50 14.33 7.40 31.33
CA THR A 50 13.37 7.43 32.44
C THR A 50 12.74 6.06 32.68
N HIS A 51 12.61 5.24 31.65
CA HIS A 51 11.90 3.95 31.71
C HIS A 51 12.72 2.81 31.13
N SER A 52 12.51 1.62 31.68
CA SER A 52 13.21 0.41 31.23
C SER A 52 12.58 -0.18 29.96
N THR A 53 11.27 -0.04 29.81
CA THR A 53 10.48 -0.52 28.68
C THR A 53 9.69 0.64 28.06
N PHE A 54 9.29 0.44 26.81
CA PHE A 54 8.46 1.41 26.10
C PHE A 54 7.05 1.47 26.70
N GLU A 55 6.56 0.31 27.12
CA GLU A 55 5.25 0.11 27.73
C GLU A 55 5.12 0.85 29.05
N ASP A 56 6.14 0.79 29.91
CA ASP A 56 6.16 1.56 31.16
C ASP A 56 6.09 3.06 30.86
N TYR A 57 6.86 3.54 29.89
CA TYR A 57 6.86 4.95 29.49
C TYR A 57 5.49 5.39 28.97
N ILE A 58 4.88 4.61 28.09
CA ILE A 58 3.58 4.92 27.51
C ILE A 58 2.49 4.96 28.59
N GLN A 59 2.51 4.01 29.53
CA GLN A 59 1.54 3.94 30.60
C GLN A 59 1.71 5.07 31.62
N ASP A 60 2.95 5.39 32.02
CA ASP A 60 3.23 6.43 33.02
C ASP A 60 2.99 7.84 32.47
N LYS A 61 3.44 8.13 31.24
CA LYS A 61 3.38 9.48 30.67
C LYS A 61 2.03 9.84 30.04
N TRP A 62 1.35 8.87 29.45
CA TRP A 62 0.20 9.15 28.59
C TRP A 62 -1.09 8.45 29.03
N ASP A 63 -1.05 7.66 30.11
CA ASP A 63 -2.17 6.81 30.56
C ASP A 63 -2.74 5.94 29.42
N MET A 64 -1.88 5.53 28.49
CA MET A 64 -2.24 4.69 27.36
C MET A 64 -1.78 3.26 27.62
N THR A 65 -2.60 2.31 27.21
CA THR A 65 -2.15 0.91 27.16
C THR A 65 -1.10 0.74 26.06
N ALA A 66 -0.10 -0.11 26.28
CA ALA A 66 0.88 -0.48 25.26
C ALA A 66 0.23 -0.92 23.94
N ARG A 67 -0.83 -1.72 24.03
CA ARG A 67 -1.63 -2.15 22.87
C ARG A 67 -2.12 -0.96 22.04
N ARG A 68 -2.64 0.08 22.70
CA ARG A 68 -3.16 1.27 22.02
C ARG A 68 -2.04 2.04 21.33
N ALA A 69 -0.86 2.15 21.95
CA ALA A 69 0.30 2.78 21.34
C ALA A 69 0.77 2.03 20.09
N TYR A 70 0.93 0.70 20.15
CA TYR A 70 1.29 -0.09 18.98
C TYR A 70 0.26 0.02 17.85
N GLN A 71 -1.03 0.01 18.18
CA GLN A 71 -2.10 0.25 17.20
C GLN A 71 -1.97 1.61 16.49
N LEU A 72 -1.58 2.65 17.22
CA LEU A 72 -1.34 3.98 16.62
C LEU A 72 -0.12 3.95 15.70
N CYS A 73 0.97 3.29 16.09
CA CYS A 73 2.15 3.10 15.25
C CYS A 73 1.78 2.39 13.94
N GLU A 74 1.16 1.21 14.03
CA GLU A 74 0.75 0.41 12.87
C GLU A 74 -0.18 1.19 11.94
N ALA A 75 -1.17 1.89 12.51
CA ALA A 75 -2.10 2.70 11.75
C ALA A 75 -1.41 3.86 11.02
N ALA A 76 -0.46 4.53 11.66
CA ALA A 76 0.30 5.62 11.05
C ALA A 76 1.19 5.11 9.91
N GLU A 77 1.90 4.00 10.11
CA GLU A 77 2.74 3.38 9.07
C GLU A 77 1.93 3.01 7.83
N VAL A 78 0.74 2.42 8.01
CA VAL A 78 -0.14 2.05 6.90
C VAL A 78 -0.50 3.27 6.06
N VAL A 79 -0.86 4.39 6.71
CA VAL A 79 -1.22 5.63 6.00
C VAL A 79 -0.02 6.24 5.31
N MET A 80 1.14 6.27 5.97
CA MET A 80 2.38 6.84 5.42
C MET A 80 2.90 6.08 4.18
N LYS A 81 2.56 4.80 4.05
CA LYS A 81 2.94 3.96 2.91
C LYS A 81 2.00 4.08 1.70
N LEU A 82 0.87 4.77 1.81
CA LEU A 82 -0.04 4.96 0.69
C LEU A 82 0.56 5.96 -0.31
N GLU A 83 0.52 5.62 -1.59
CA GLU A 83 1.04 6.49 -2.65
C GLU A 83 0.06 7.65 -2.93
N ASN A 84 -1.24 7.38 -2.86
CA ASN A 84 -2.25 8.38 -3.12
C ASN A 84 -2.59 9.20 -1.87
N VAL A 85 -1.89 10.33 -1.70
CA VAL A 85 -2.07 11.26 -0.58
C VAL A 85 -3.52 11.75 -0.44
N LYS A 86 -4.23 11.95 -1.57
CA LYS A 86 -5.63 12.38 -1.53
C LYS A 86 -6.52 11.32 -0.91
N HIS A 87 -6.35 10.04 -1.28
CA HIS A 87 -7.11 8.95 -0.68
C HIS A 87 -6.68 8.69 0.76
N ALA A 88 -5.39 8.78 1.08
CA ALA A 88 -4.86 8.66 2.43
C ALA A 88 -5.53 9.66 3.40
N SER A 89 -5.77 10.90 2.95
CA SER A 89 -6.47 11.93 3.74
C SER A 89 -7.93 11.60 4.09
N GLN A 90 -8.53 10.61 3.44
CA GLN A 90 -9.90 10.15 3.74
C GLN A 90 -9.94 9.13 4.89
N ILE A 91 -8.78 8.70 5.40
CA ILE A 91 -8.68 7.87 6.59
C ILE A 91 -8.74 8.80 7.81
N GLU A 92 -9.88 8.77 8.49
CA GLU A 92 -10.21 9.66 9.62
C GLU A 92 -9.74 9.09 10.96
N ASN A 93 -9.60 7.77 11.08
CA ASN A 93 -9.25 7.13 12.34
C ASN A 93 -8.40 5.86 12.20
N ALA A 94 -7.69 5.53 13.27
CA ALA A 94 -6.80 4.36 13.33
C ALA A 94 -7.50 3.04 12.97
N ARG A 95 -8.79 2.88 13.29
CA ARG A 95 -9.51 1.63 12.98
C ARG A 95 -9.73 1.43 11.48
N GLN A 96 -9.84 2.51 10.69
CA GLN A 96 -9.92 2.40 9.23
C GLN A 96 -8.55 1.99 8.67
N ALA A 97 -7.47 2.61 9.14
CA ALA A 97 -6.10 2.23 8.77
C ALA A 97 -5.78 0.77 9.15
N GLU A 98 -6.11 0.33 10.36
CA GLU A 98 -5.95 -1.06 10.82
C GLU A 98 -6.77 -2.05 9.96
N ALA A 99 -7.95 -1.66 9.50
CA ALA A 99 -8.73 -2.49 8.58
C ALA A 99 -8.01 -2.62 7.23
N LEU A 100 -7.47 -1.51 6.70
CA LEU A 100 -6.72 -1.48 5.45
C LEU A 100 -5.41 -2.27 5.54
N ALA A 101 -4.76 -2.30 6.70
CA ALA A 101 -3.52 -3.02 6.96
C ALA A 101 -3.61 -4.52 6.61
N LYS A 102 -4.82 -5.10 6.68
CA LYS A 102 -5.10 -6.50 6.36
C LYS A 102 -5.05 -6.80 4.86
N ALA A 103 -5.09 -5.77 4.01
CA ALA A 103 -4.86 -5.93 2.59
C ALA A 103 -3.36 -6.16 2.31
N PRO A 104 -3.00 -6.94 1.28
CA PRO A 104 -1.64 -6.97 0.74
C PRO A 104 -1.16 -5.55 0.44
N GLU A 105 0.11 -5.26 0.75
CA GLU A 105 0.68 -3.91 0.65
C GLU A 105 0.49 -3.32 -0.74
N GLU A 106 0.70 -4.14 -1.77
CA GLU A 106 0.60 -3.78 -3.19
C GLU A 106 -0.84 -3.45 -3.65
N LYS A 107 -1.85 -3.81 -2.84
CA LYS A 107 -3.28 -3.60 -3.16
C LYS A 107 -3.94 -2.55 -2.29
N ARG A 108 -3.25 -1.98 -1.30
CA ARG A 108 -3.86 -1.04 -0.34
C ARG A 108 -4.45 0.19 -1.03
N ASP A 109 -3.74 0.79 -1.99
CA ASP A 109 -4.25 1.93 -2.75
C ASP A 109 -5.50 1.57 -3.57
N GLU A 110 -5.51 0.43 -4.26
CA GLU A 110 -6.68 -0.05 -5.03
C GLU A 110 -7.89 -0.31 -4.12
N VAL A 111 -7.66 -0.98 -2.99
CA VAL A 111 -8.70 -1.26 -1.99
C VAL A 111 -9.28 0.05 -1.45
N LEU A 112 -8.42 0.99 -1.07
CA LEU A 112 -8.85 2.26 -0.49
C LEU A 112 -9.64 3.09 -1.51
N GLU A 113 -9.15 3.19 -2.75
CA GLU A 113 -9.85 3.87 -3.83
C GLU A 113 -11.26 3.31 -4.03
N LYS A 114 -11.39 1.99 -4.15
CA LYS A 114 -12.69 1.33 -4.30
C LYS A 114 -13.59 1.52 -3.08
N ALA A 115 -13.02 1.46 -1.88
CA ALA A 115 -13.77 1.65 -0.65
C ALA A 115 -14.28 3.10 -0.52
N ILE A 116 -13.55 4.10 -1.02
CA ILE A 116 -14.03 5.49 -1.09
C ILE A 116 -15.16 5.62 -2.12
N GLN A 117 -15.00 5.02 -3.31
CA GLN A 117 -15.98 5.11 -4.40
C GLN A 117 -17.30 4.38 -4.11
N THR A 118 -17.24 3.28 -3.34
CA THR A 118 -18.40 2.43 -3.02
C THR A 118 -18.91 2.61 -1.60
N ALA A 119 -18.41 3.63 -0.89
CA ALA A 119 -18.75 3.91 0.49
C ALA A 119 -20.26 4.06 0.68
N PRO A 120 -20.90 3.25 1.54
CA PRO A 120 -22.32 3.41 1.83
C PRO A 120 -22.56 4.76 2.50
N GLU A 121 -23.52 5.53 1.98
CA GLU A 121 -23.81 6.90 2.42
C GLU A 121 -22.61 7.87 2.36
N GLY A 122 -21.59 7.55 1.55
CA GLY A 122 -20.35 8.33 1.47
C GLY A 122 -19.46 8.20 2.72
N LYS A 123 -19.73 7.24 3.61
CA LYS A 123 -18.95 7.03 4.84
C LYS A 123 -18.00 5.84 4.70
N LEU A 124 -16.71 6.12 4.78
CA LEU A 124 -15.68 5.09 4.82
C LEU A 124 -15.66 4.43 6.19
N THR A 125 -16.07 3.17 6.31
CA THR A 125 -16.06 2.43 7.59
C THR A 125 -15.07 1.26 7.55
N SER A 126 -14.53 0.88 8.71
CA SER A 126 -13.65 -0.31 8.81
C SER A 126 -14.30 -1.59 8.28
N LYS A 127 -15.62 -1.73 8.48
CA LYS A 127 -16.38 -2.87 7.94
C LYS A 127 -16.38 -2.84 6.42
N HIS A 128 -16.69 -1.69 5.83
CA HIS A 128 -16.72 -1.54 4.38
C HIS A 128 -15.34 -1.74 3.75
N ILE A 129 -14.27 -1.23 4.37
CA ILE A 129 -12.89 -1.51 3.94
C ILE A 129 -12.62 -3.02 3.93
N SER A 130 -13.01 -3.73 4.99
CA SER A 130 -12.82 -5.18 5.08
C SER A 130 -13.60 -5.95 4.00
N GLU A 131 -14.83 -5.55 3.70
CA GLU A 131 -15.64 -6.12 2.61
C GLU A 131 -14.99 -5.86 1.24
N THR A 132 -14.45 -4.66 1.02
CA THR A 132 -13.73 -4.31 -0.21
C THR A 132 -12.44 -5.11 -0.37
N ILE A 133 -11.69 -5.37 0.71
CA ILE A 133 -10.50 -6.24 0.67
C ILE A 133 -10.86 -7.62 0.13
N ILE A 134 -11.95 -8.21 0.63
CA ILE A 134 -12.42 -9.51 0.16
C ILE A 134 -12.74 -9.43 -1.33
N ALA A 135 -13.52 -8.43 -1.75
CA ALA A 135 -13.93 -8.27 -3.14
C ALA A 135 -12.75 -8.05 -4.12
N VAL A 136 -11.74 -7.27 -3.71
CA VAL A 136 -10.53 -7.02 -4.52
C VAL A 136 -9.64 -8.25 -4.59
N THR A 137 -9.46 -8.94 -3.46
CA THR A 137 -8.59 -10.11 -3.38
C THR A 137 -9.18 -11.31 -4.12
N SER A 138 -10.47 -11.59 -3.94
CA SER A 138 -11.17 -12.69 -4.64
C SER A 138 -11.22 -12.47 -6.15
N ARG A 139 -11.25 -11.22 -6.62
CA ARG A 139 -11.18 -10.91 -8.05
C ARG A 139 -9.83 -11.31 -8.65
N THR A 140 -8.74 -11.10 -7.92
CA THR A 140 -7.39 -11.49 -8.39
C THR A 140 -7.25 -13.00 -8.49
N GLU A 141 -7.79 -13.76 -7.53
CA GLU A 141 -7.77 -15.23 -7.52
C GLU A 141 -8.60 -15.81 -8.67
N SER A 142 -9.78 -15.26 -8.94
CA SER A 142 -10.63 -15.69 -10.05
C SER A 142 -10.03 -15.43 -11.44
N ILE A 143 -9.19 -14.39 -11.58
CA ILE A 143 -8.48 -14.09 -12.84
C ILE A 143 -7.31 -15.08 -13.04
N SER A 144 -6.58 -15.45 -11.98
CA SER A 144 -5.54 -16.48 -12.07
C SER A 144 -6.11 -17.87 -12.39
N GLU A 145 -7.24 -18.26 -11.78
CA GLU A 145 -7.84 -19.59 -12.00
C GLU A 145 -8.50 -19.75 -13.38
N GLN A 146 -9.10 -18.68 -13.93
CA GLN A 146 -9.62 -18.71 -15.30
C GLN A 146 -8.52 -18.79 -16.36
N THR A 147 -7.32 -18.31 -16.05
CA THR A 147 -6.16 -18.41 -16.95
C THR A 147 -5.63 -19.84 -17.00
N GLU A 148 -5.64 -20.57 -15.88
CA GLU A 148 -5.23 -21.99 -15.84
C GLU A 148 -6.28 -22.96 -16.42
N HIS A 149 -7.58 -22.71 -16.21
CA HIS A 149 -8.63 -23.58 -16.73
C HIS A 149 -8.92 -23.39 -18.24
N GLY A 150 -8.62 -22.20 -18.79
CA GLY A 150 -8.71 -21.94 -20.23
C GLY A 150 -7.57 -22.58 -21.05
N GLU A 151 -6.38 -22.73 -20.45
CA GLU A 151 -5.22 -23.34 -21.12
C GLU A 151 -5.31 -24.88 -21.19
N ALA A 152 -5.99 -25.53 -20.24
CA ALA A 152 -6.15 -26.99 -20.25
C ALA A 152 -7.07 -27.51 -21.37
N GLN A 153 -7.97 -26.68 -21.93
CA GLN A 153 -8.95 -27.11 -22.93
C GLN A 153 -8.59 -26.70 -24.37
N ALA A 154 -7.52 -25.94 -24.57
CA ALA A 154 -7.01 -25.52 -25.88
C ALA A 154 -5.80 -26.35 -26.38
N ALA A 155 -5.42 -27.42 -25.68
CA ALA A 155 -4.34 -28.31 -26.09
C ALA A 155 -4.79 -29.35 -27.14
N LEU A 156 -5.20 -28.88 -28.32
CA LEU A 156 -5.22 -29.69 -29.54
C LEU A 156 -4.57 -28.89 -30.67
N GLY A 157 -3.24 -29.00 -30.79
CA GLY A 157 -2.49 -28.36 -31.86
C GLY A 157 -1.08 -27.96 -31.44
N SER A 158 -0.17 -28.92 -31.46
CA SER A 158 1.25 -28.76 -31.17
C SER A 158 1.89 -27.64 -32.00
N LYS A 159 2.30 -26.54 -31.35
CA LYS A 159 3.44 -25.70 -31.76
C LYS A 159 4.00 -25.02 -30.50
N GLU A 160 5.30 -25.19 -30.32
CA GLU A 160 6.08 -24.96 -29.09
C GLU A 160 5.75 -23.64 -28.39
N ILE A 161 5.35 -23.72 -27.11
CA ILE A 161 5.24 -22.59 -26.21
C ILE A 161 6.68 -22.16 -25.85
N PRO A 162 7.11 -20.93 -26.16
CA PRO A 162 8.47 -20.50 -25.84
C PRO A 162 8.64 -20.39 -24.32
N PRO A 163 9.79 -20.79 -23.75
CA PRO A 163 9.99 -20.85 -22.30
C PRO A 163 9.75 -19.49 -21.63
N SER A 164 9.15 -19.53 -20.44
CA SER A 164 8.64 -18.39 -19.63
C SER A 164 9.58 -17.16 -19.54
N SER A 165 10.90 -17.36 -19.63
CA SER A 165 11.88 -16.26 -19.69
C SER A 165 11.75 -15.38 -20.94
N THR A 166 11.36 -15.97 -22.07
CA THR A 166 11.11 -15.27 -23.34
C THR A 166 9.83 -14.44 -23.24
N LEU A 167 8.75 -14.99 -22.66
CA LEU A 167 7.49 -14.27 -22.42
C LEU A 167 7.68 -13.09 -21.46
N GLN A 168 8.41 -13.28 -20.36
CA GLN A 168 8.72 -12.18 -19.44
C GLN A 168 9.60 -11.11 -20.09
N SER A 169 10.52 -11.49 -20.99
CA SER A 169 11.31 -10.51 -21.74
C SER A 169 10.46 -9.72 -22.75
N THR A 170 9.47 -10.37 -23.36
CA THR A 170 8.52 -9.75 -24.30
C THR A 170 7.57 -8.81 -23.56
N ILE A 171 7.04 -9.23 -22.42
CA ILE A 171 6.21 -8.40 -21.53
C ILE A 171 7.00 -7.18 -21.04
N ARG A 172 8.26 -7.37 -20.61
CA ARG A 172 9.11 -6.27 -20.17
C ARG A 172 9.43 -5.28 -21.29
N LYS A 173 9.61 -5.77 -22.53
CA LYS A 173 9.77 -4.91 -23.72
C LYS A 173 8.50 -4.14 -24.05
N LEU A 174 7.33 -4.77 -23.92
CA LEU A 174 6.02 -4.14 -24.11
C LEU A 174 5.76 -3.04 -23.07
N ASN A 175 5.99 -3.33 -21.79
CA ASN A 175 5.83 -2.34 -20.72
C ASN A 175 6.79 -1.15 -20.90
N LYS A 176 8.04 -1.41 -21.33
CA LYS A 176 8.99 -0.33 -21.64
C LYS A 176 8.53 0.55 -22.82
N ILE A 177 7.85 -0.02 -23.82
CA ILE A 177 7.28 0.74 -24.94
C ILE A 177 6.09 1.58 -24.46
N ILE A 178 5.26 1.04 -23.56
CA ILE A 178 4.13 1.74 -22.95
C ILE A 178 4.61 2.91 -22.07
N ASP A 179 5.64 2.68 -21.25
CA ASP A 179 6.26 3.73 -20.42
C ASP A 179 6.92 4.82 -21.27
N GLN A 180 7.57 4.44 -22.38
CA GLN A 180 8.16 5.39 -23.32
C GLN A 180 7.09 6.21 -24.08
N ALA A 181 5.93 5.61 -24.36
CA ALA A 181 4.80 6.29 -24.98
C ALA A 181 4.14 7.29 -24.02
N LEU A 182 4.06 6.98 -22.72
CA LEU A 182 3.52 7.87 -21.68
C LEU A 182 4.34 9.14 -21.46
N ILE A 183 5.62 9.15 -21.85
CA ILE A 183 6.48 10.35 -21.78
C ILE A 183 6.36 11.24 -23.03
N THR A 184 5.78 10.73 -24.13
CA THR A 184 5.83 11.42 -25.44
C THR A 184 4.47 11.87 -25.99
N PHE A 185 3.35 11.36 -25.48
CA PHE A 185 2.02 11.66 -26.03
C PHE A 185 1.16 12.48 -25.06
N ASN A 186 1.16 13.80 -25.25
CA ASN A 186 0.50 14.76 -24.37
C ASN A 186 -0.91 15.18 -24.86
N THR A 187 -1.55 14.41 -25.75
CA THR A 187 -2.93 14.71 -26.20
C THR A 187 -3.84 13.47 -26.25
N PRO A 188 -5.14 13.61 -25.91
CA PRO A 188 -6.11 12.52 -25.97
C PRO A 188 -6.26 11.85 -27.35
N GLN A 189 -5.92 12.55 -28.44
CA GLN A 189 -5.96 11.97 -29.79
C GLN A 189 -4.90 10.87 -30.00
N ASP A 190 -3.75 10.97 -29.35
CA ASP A 190 -2.64 10.02 -29.51
C ASP A 190 -2.92 8.68 -28.80
N LEU A 191 -3.58 8.74 -27.63
CA LEU A 191 -4.02 7.55 -26.90
C LEU A 191 -5.07 6.75 -27.66
N LYS A 192 -5.97 7.46 -28.37
CA LYS A 192 -6.96 6.81 -29.23
C LYS A 192 -6.31 6.10 -30.41
N LYS A 193 -5.30 6.71 -31.02
CA LYS A 193 -4.56 6.12 -32.15
C LYS A 193 -3.78 4.88 -31.72
N LEU A 194 -3.10 4.93 -30.57
CA LEU A 194 -2.41 3.76 -30.01
C LEU A 194 -3.37 2.63 -29.67
N TRP A 195 -4.54 2.94 -29.12
CA TRP A 195 -5.56 1.94 -28.81
C TRP A 195 -6.13 1.28 -30.07
N GLU A 196 -6.37 2.06 -31.13
CA GLU A 196 -6.81 1.53 -32.43
C GLU A 196 -5.73 0.67 -33.12
N GLU A 197 -4.45 1.03 -33.02
CA GLU A 197 -3.33 0.25 -33.53
C GLU A 197 -3.16 -1.08 -32.76
N MET A 198 -3.28 -1.04 -31.44
CA MET A 198 -3.23 -2.24 -30.59
C MET A 198 -4.41 -3.18 -30.86
N ASP A 199 -5.61 -2.64 -31.06
CA ASP A 199 -6.80 -3.42 -31.39
C ASP A 199 -6.71 -4.03 -32.80
N ALA A 200 -6.17 -3.29 -33.77
CA ALA A 200 -5.90 -3.82 -35.11
C ALA A 200 -4.87 -4.96 -35.12
N LEU A 201 -3.83 -4.88 -34.28
CA LEU A 201 -2.85 -5.96 -34.09
C LEU A 201 -3.46 -7.17 -33.38
N SER A 202 -4.28 -6.94 -32.37
CA SER A 202 -5.01 -7.99 -31.64
C SER A 202 -5.94 -8.77 -32.58
N ARG A 203 -6.69 -8.08 -33.44
CA ARG A 203 -7.56 -8.72 -34.44
C ARG A 203 -6.79 -9.54 -35.48
N LYS A 204 -5.60 -9.10 -35.89
CA LYS A 204 -4.72 -9.87 -36.79
C LYS A 204 -4.18 -11.15 -36.14
N LEU A 205 -4.06 -11.17 -34.82
CA LEU A 205 -3.65 -12.36 -34.06
C LEU A 205 -4.80 -13.36 -33.85
N GLN A 206 -6.07 -12.92 -33.87
CA GLN A 206 -7.24 -13.80 -33.68
C GLN A 206 -7.77 -14.45 -34.97
N HIS A 207 -7.45 -13.93 -36.16
CA HIS A 207 -7.77 -14.57 -37.44
C HIS A 207 -6.51 -14.61 -38.33
N PRO A 208 -5.76 -15.72 -38.36
CA PRO A 208 -4.72 -15.89 -39.36
C PRO A 208 -5.41 -16.12 -40.70
N VAL A 209 -5.25 -15.18 -41.64
CA VAL A 209 -5.62 -15.41 -43.04
C VAL A 209 -4.82 -16.61 -43.51
N VAL A 210 -5.52 -17.71 -43.78
CA VAL A 210 -4.98 -18.84 -44.52
C VAL A 210 -4.92 -18.38 -45.97
N ASP A 211 -3.80 -17.80 -46.37
CA ASP A 211 -3.47 -17.67 -47.78
C ASP A 211 -3.06 -19.05 -48.31
N VAL A 212 -3.77 -19.49 -49.35
CA VAL A 212 -3.57 -20.73 -50.11
C VAL A 212 -2.39 -20.57 -51.07
#